data_AF-A0A7V7LCL4-F1
#
_entry.id   AF-A0A7V7LCL4-F1
#
_cell.length_a   1.000
_cell.length_b   1.000
_cell.length_c   1.000
_cell.angle_alpha   90.00
_cell.angle_beta   90.00
_cell.angle_gamma   90.00
#
_symmetry.space_group_name_H-M   'P 1'
#
loop_
_entity.id
_entity.type
_entity.pdbx_description
1 polymer ?
#
loop_
_entity_poly.entity_id
_entity_poly.type
_entity_poly.pdbx_seq_one_letter_code
_entity_poly.pdbx_strand_id
1 'polypeptide(L)' 'MERMFRVLSFWTGIFSVMFYVGDMQQAALLFLGQTGFFVLLSYLNLTERMYIYVFGAYLTVFFIGFTYYTTFLLVPGAGH' A
#
# COMPACT_ATOMS: atom_id res chain seq x y z
N MET A 1 -15.85 -9.36 -4.83
CA MET A 1 -14.84 -8.45 -4.23
C MET A 1 -13.95 -7.70 -5.25
N GLU A 2 -13.94 -8.10 -6.52
CA GLU A 2 -13.18 -7.44 -7.61
C GLU A 2 -13.41 -5.92 -7.78
N ARG A 3 -14.65 -5.42 -7.62
CA ARG A 3 -14.93 -3.96 -7.63
C ARG A 3 -14.29 -3.23 -6.44
N MET A 4 -14.22 -3.84 -5.26
CA MET A 4 -13.60 -3.23 -4.08
C MET A 4 -12.08 -3.08 -4.26
N PHE A 5 -11.41 -4.08 -4.84
CA PHE A 5 -9.99 -3.97 -5.17
C PHE A 5 -9.71 -2.86 -6.20
N ARG A 6 -10.62 -2.64 -7.16
CA ARG A 6 -10.58 -1.50 -8.09
C ARG A 6 -10.70 -0.15 -7.39
N VAL A 7 -11.57 -0.05 -6.38
CA VAL A 7 -11.70 1.16 -5.55
C VAL A 7 -10.44 1.39 -4.71
N LEU A 8 -9.87 0.33 -4.12
CA LEU A 8 -8.61 0.41 -3.38
C LEU A 8 -7.44 0.83 -4.28
N SER A 9 -7.33 0.28 -5.48
CA SER A 9 -6.31 0.71 -6.45
C SER A 9 -6.49 2.16 -6.89
N PHE A 10 -7.73 2.61 -7.06
CA PHE A 10 -8.02 4.00 -7.41
C PHE A 10 -7.53 4.97 -6.33
N TRP A 11 -7.85 4.69 -5.06
CA TRP A 11 -7.42 5.54 -3.95
C TRP A 11 -5.90 5.53 -3.74
N THR A 12 -5.27 4.35 -3.79
CA THR A 12 -3.79 4.26 -3.69
C THR A 12 -3.10 4.99 -4.85
N GLY A 13 -3.71 5.00 -6.04
CA GLY A 13 -3.19 5.74 -7.19
C GLY A 13 -3.25 7.25 -6.99
N ILE A 14 -4.36 7.75 -6.45
CA ILE A 14 -4.48 9.17 -6.08
C ILE A 14 -3.42 9.54 -5.03
N PHE A 15 -3.22 8.71 -4.00
CA PHE A 15 -2.19 8.96 -3.00
C PHE A 15 -0.78 8.95 -3.58
N SER A 16 -0.49 8.07 -4.52
CA SER A 16 0.80 8.08 -5.24
C SER A 16 1.03 9.42 -5.95
N VAL A 17 0.03 9.92 -6.68
CA VAL A 17 0.11 11.23 -7.35
C VAL A 17 0.27 12.37 -6.34
N MET A 18 -0.48 12.33 -5.24
CA MET A 18 -0.38 13.35 -4.18
C MET A 18 0.99 13.36 -3.51
N PHE A 19 1.57 12.20 -3.19
CA PHE A 19 2.92 12.10 -2.62
C PHE A 19 4.00 12.53 -3.61
N TYR A 20 3.80 12.27 -4.91
CA TYR A 20 4.71 12.74 -5.95
C TYR A 20 4.71 14.27 -6.04
N VAL A 21 3.53 14.90 -6.01
CA VAL A 21 3.39 16.35 -5.97
C VAL A 21 3.92 16.94 -4.66
N GLY A 22 3.82 16.20 -3.55
CA GLY A 22 4.37 16.58 -2.24
C GLY A 22 5.88 16.38 -2.08
N ASP A 23 6.64 16.16 -3.16
CA ASP A 23 8.09 15.90 -3.17
C ASP A 23 8.53 14.66 -2.36
N MET A 24 7.59 13.81 -1.92
CA MET A 24 7.87 12.59 -1.17
C MET A 24 8.07 11.41 -2.13
N GLN A 25 9.12 11.47 -2.96
CA GLN A 25 9.36 10.50 -4.04
C GLN A 25 9.39 9.04 -3.57
N GLN A 26 10.00 8.75 -2.43
CA GLN A 26 10.07 7.39 -1.87
C GLN A 26 8.67 6.86 -1.53
N ALA A 27 7.82 7.67 -0.88
CA ALA A 27 6.45 7.30 -0.57
C ALA A 27 5.58 7.19 -1.83
N ALA A 28 5.78 8.09 -2.80
CA ALA A 28 5.07 8.08 -4.08
C ALA A 28 5.29 6.77 -4.85
N LEU A 29 6.53 6.28 -4.91
CA LEU A 29 6.90 5.02 -5.55
C LEU A 29 6.33 3.81 -4.82
N LEU A 30 6.35 3.81 -3.48
CA LEU A 30 5.74 2.73 -2.68
C LEU A 30 4.23 2.63 -2.94
N PHE A 31 3.51 3.76 -2.92
CA PHE A 31 2.09 3.78 -3.20
C PHE A 31 1.78 3.42 -4.66
N LEU A 32 2.64 3.80 -5.61
CA LEU A 32 2.50 3.40 -7.02
C LEU A 32 2.62 1.87 -7.18
N GLY A 33 3.59 1.25 -6.50
CA GLY A 33 3.77 -0.20 -6.49
C GLY A 33 2.56 -0.92 -5.89
N GLN A 34 2.00 -0.40 -4.79
CA GLN A 34 0.78 -0.93 -4.18
C GLN A 34 -0.43 -0.79 -5.12
N THR A 35 -0.57 0.33 -5.81
CA THR A 35 -1.62 0.52 -6.82
C THR A 35 -1.53 -0.53 -7.91
N GLY A 36 -0.34 -0.74 -8.47
CA GLY A 36 -0.11 -1.77 -9.48
C GLY A 36 -0.53 -3.17 -9.00
N PHE A 37 -0.16 -3.52 -7.77
CA PHE A 37 -0.54 -4.79 -7.13
C PHE A 37 -2.07 -4.95 -7.00
N PHE A 38 -2.77 -3.93 -6.52
CA PHE A 38 -4.23 -3.97 -6.38
C PHE A 38 -4.97 -3.98 -7.72
N VAL A 39 -4.46 -3.26 -8.74
CA VAL A 39 -5.00 -3.31 -10.11
C VAL A 39 -4.85 -4.72 -10.68
N LEU A 40 -3.65 -5.30 -10.63
CA LEU A 40 -3.37 -6.65 -11.14
C LEU A 40 -4.27 -7.70 -10.49
N LEU A 41 -4.39 -7.67 -9.16
CA LEU A 41 -5.26 -8.58 -8.43
C LEU A 41 -6.74 -8.39 -8.76
N SER A 42 -7.18 -7.15 -9.02
CA SER A 42 -8.57 -6.87 -9.40
C SER A 42 -8.98 -7.57 -10.70
N TYR A 43 -8.04 -7.73 -11.64
CA TYR A 43 -8.30 -8.42 -12.92
C TYR A 43 -8.27 -9.95 -12.82
N LEU A 44 -7.74 -10.52 -11.73
CA LEU A 44 -7.54 -11.97 -11.61
C LEU A 44 -8.80 -12.79 -11.26
N ASN A 45 -10.00 -12.19 -11.23
CA ASN A 45 -11.28 -12.87 -10.99
C ASN A 45 -11.24 -13.96 -9.89
N LEU A 46 -10.50 -13.69 -8.81
CA LEU A 46 -10.33 -14.63 -7.70
C LEU A 46 -11.65 -14.84 -6.94
N THR A 47 -11.77 -16.00 -6.30
CA THR A 47 -12.88 -16.28 -5.39
C THR A 47 -12.87 -15.29 -4.21
N GLU A 48 -14.04 -14.94 -3.69
CA GLU A 48 -14.16 -13.89 -2.68
C GLU A 48 -13.37 -14.17 -1.39
N ARG A 49 -13.24 -15.44 -1.02
CA ARG A 49 -12.41 -15.87 0.12
C ARG A 49 -10.92 -15.63 -0.12
N MET A 50 -10.43 -15.89 -1.33
CA MET A 50 -9.03 -15.63 -1.69
C MET A 50 -8.71 -14.14 -1.65
N TYR A 51 -9.62 -13.28 -2.10
CA TYR A 51 -9.46 -11.82 -1.97
C TYR A 51 -9.27 -11.37 -0.52
N ILE A 52 -10.02 -11.95 0.42
CA ILE A 52 -9.92 -11.61 1.85
C ILE A 52 -8.58 -12.12 2.43
N TYR A 53 -8.14 -13.32 2.05
CA TYR A 53 -6.85 -13.83 2.51
C TYR A 53 -5.67 -13.00 1.98
N VAL A 54 -5.69 -12.62 0.71
CA VAL A 54 -4.66 -11.75 0.11
C VAL A 54 -4.67 -10.37 0.77
N PHE A 55 -5.85 -9.80 1.04
CA PHE A 55 -5.97 -8.53 1.74
C PHE A 55 -5.43 -8.61 3.18
N GLY A 56 -5.77 -9.69 3.91
CA GLY A 56 -5.27 -9.92 5.26
C GLY A 56 -3.74 -10.07 5.29
N ALA A 57 -3.17 -10.87 4.39
CA ALA A 57 -1.72 -11.03 4.26
C ALA A 57 -1.03 -9.70 3.93
N TYR A 58 -1.61 -8.91 3.02
CA TYR A 58 -1.13 -7.57 2.71
C TYR A 58 -1.09 -6.66 3.94
N LEU A 59 -2.18 -6.64 4.73
CA LEU A 59 -2.24 -5.85 5.96
C LEU A 59 -1.20 -6.30 6.98
N THR A 60 -0.96 -7.61 7.13
CA THR A 60 0.06 -8.12 8.04
C THR A 60 1.47 -7.70 7.61
N VAL A 61 1.81 -7.83 6.33
CA VAL A 61 3.11 -7.41 5.80
C VAL A 61 3.29 -5.90 5.95
N PHE A 62 2.26 -5.12 5.61
CA PHE A 62 2.28 -3.67 5.78
C PHE A 62 2.45 -3.28 7.25
N PHE A 63 1.74 -3.94 8.16
CA PHE A 63 1.84 -3.68 9.60
C PHE A 63 3.25 -3.98 10.11
N ILE A 64 3.83 -5.13 9.76
CA ILE A 64 5.21 -5.48 10.14
C ILE A 64 6.21 -4.45 9.58
N GLY A 65 6.09 -4.10 8.29
CA GLY A 65 6.96 -3.11 7.65
C GLY A 65 6.83 -1.73 8.27
N PHE A 66 5.61 -1.31 8.60
CA PHE A 66 5.33 -0.03 9.24
C PHE A 66 5.85 -0.01 10.69
N THR A 67 5.65 -1.08 11.46
CA THR A 67 6.21 -1.23 12.81
C THR A 67 7.72 -1.19 12.76
N TYR A 68 8.35 -1.89 11.83
CA TYR A 68 9.81 -1.84 11.67
C TYR A 68 10.29 -0.43 11.34
N TYR A 69 9.65 0.23 10.36
CA TYR A 69 9.99 1.59 9.98
C TYR A 69 9.84 2.57 11.16
N THR A 70 8.71 2.53 11.88
CA THR A 70 8.45 3.45 12.99
C THR A 70 9.26 3.16 14.26
N THR A 71 9.67 1.91 14.49
CA THR A 71 10.41 1.53 15.71
C THR A 71 11.92 1.68 15.53
N PHE A 72 12.46 1.43 14.34
CA PHE A 72 13.91 1.39 14.11
C PHE A 72 14.44 2.44 13.15
N LEU A 73 13.67 2.85 12.14
CA LEU A 73 14.13 3.82 11.14
C LEU A 73 13.68 5.25 11.46
N LEU A 74 12.50 5.39 12.06
CA LEU A 74 11.98 6.66 12.54
C LEU A 74 12.57 6.93 13.92
N VAL A 75 13.81 7.42 13.99
CA VAL A 75 14.44 7.78 15.27
C VAL A 75 13.70 8.96 15.87
N PRO A 76 13.00 8.81 17.02
CA PRO A 76 12.43 9.94 17.72
C PRO A 76 13.59 10.61 18.49
N GLY A 77 14.22 11.62 17.89
CA GLY A 77 15.20 12.46 18.60
C GLY A 77 16.68 12.37 18.17
N ALA A 78 17.01 11.98 16.94
CA ALA A 78 18.37 12.23 16.39
C ALA A 78 18.52 13.67 15.87
N GLY A 79 18.12 14.63 16.70
CA GLY A 79 18.53 16.03 16.62
C GLY A 79 19.26 16.35 17.92
N HIS A 80 20.59 16.29 17.86
CA HIS A 80 21.42 17.19 18.66
C HIS A 80 21.35 18.58 18.03
#